data_AF-A0AAE1W315-F1
#
_entry.id   AF-A0AAE1W315-F1
#
_cell.length_a   1.000
_cell.length_b   1.000
_cell.length_c   1.000
_cell.angle_alpha   90.00
_cell.angle_beta   90.00
_cell.angle_gamma   90.00
#
_symmetry.space_group_name_H-M   'P 1'
#
loop_
_entity.id
_entity.type
_entity.pdbx_description
1 polymer ?
#
loop_
_entity_poly.entity_id
_entity_poly.type
_entity_poly.pdbx_seq_one_letter_code
_entity_poly.pdbx_strand_id
1 'polypeptide(L)'
;MEYSEQTTAIATAEPSPSAVSPTSSSSPPSSPPSPPVILSPCAACKILRRRCVEKCVLAPYFPPTEPLKFTIAHRVFGASNIIKLLQDP
;
A
#
# COMPACT_ATOMS: atom_id res chain seq x y z
N MET A 1 -57.72 -2.31 4.45
CA MET A 1 -57.35 -3.37 5.42
C MET A 1 -55.96 -3.02 5.90
N GLU A 2 -55.84 -2.63 7.17
CA GLU A 2 -54.62 -2.61 8.01
C GLU A 2 -55.08 -1.90 9.31
N TYR A 3 -55.94 -2.54 10.14
CA TYR A 3 -55.61 -3.32 11.35
C TYR A 3 -54.43 -2.79 12.19
N SER A 4 -54.78 -2.35 13.40
CA SER A 4 -53.87 -1.98 14.49
C SER A 4 -53.28 -3.22 15.20
N GLU A 5 -52.42 -2.94 16.19
CA GLU A 5 -51.69 -3.83 17.12
C GLU A 5 -50.23 -4.05 16.70
N GLN A 6 -49.20 -3.96 17.55
CA GLN A 6 -49.17 -4.31 18.96
C GLN A 6 -47.97 -3.68 19.70
N THR A 7 -48.23 -3.40 20.98
CA THR A 7 -47.33 -3.01 22.06
C THR A 7 -46.11 -3.94 22.25
N THR A 8 -44.96 -3.39 22.66
CA THR A 8 -44.08 -4.03 23.66
C THR A 8 -43.23 -2.96 24.35
N ALA A 9 -43.38 -2.88 25.67
CA ALA A 9 -42.57 -2.08 26.56
C ALA A 9 -41.19 -2.73 26.79
N ILE A 10 -40.13 -1.93 26.83
CA ILE A 10 -38.90 -2.31 27.55
C ILE A 10 -38.41 -1.07 28.29
N ALA A 11 -38.58 -1.12 29.61
CA ALA A 11 -37.98 -0.18 30.54
C ALA A 11 -36.52 -0.57 30.76
N THR A 12 -35.59 0.39 30.69
CA THR A 12 -34.39 0.39 31.52
C THR A 12 -33.94 1.84 31.72
N ALA A 13 -34.11 2.35 32.93
CA ALA A 13 -33.57 3.62 33.37
C ALA A 13 -32.08 3.45 33.75
N GLU A 14 -31.25 4.38 33.28
CA GLU A 14 -29.88 4.69 33.76
C GLU A 14 -29.96 5.26 35.20
N PRO A 15 -28.92 5.17 36.07
CA PRO A 15 -27.74 6.05 35.93
C PRO A 15 -26.41 5.49 36.49
N SER A 16 -25.26 5.85 35.91
CA SER A 16 -24.00 5.92 36.68
C SER A 16 -23.02 6.92 36.04
N PRO A 17 -22.74 8.06 36.69
CA PRO A 17 -21.86 9.10 36.16
C PRO A 17 -20.41 8.86 36.62
N SER A 18 -19.57 8.33 35.74
CA SER A 18 -18.12 8.28 35.96
C SER A 18 -17.43 9.23 34.99
N ALA A 19 -16.85 10.28 35.58
CA ALA A 19 -16.13 11.38 34.96
C ALA A 19 -15.11 10.92 33.91
N VAL A 20 -15.16 11.53 32.72
CA VAL A 20 -14.10 11.44 31.72
C VAL A 20 -13.22 12.68 31.80
N SER A 21 -12.04 12.52 32.39
CA SER A 21 -10.98 13.53 32.40
C SER A 21 -10.41 13.75 30.99
N PRO A 22 -10.06 14.98 30.58
CA PRO A 22 -9.34 15.21 29.34
C PRO A 22 -7.84 14.93 29.55
N THR A 23 -7.35 13.78 29.10
CA THR A 23 -5.89 13.57 28.99
C THR A 23 -5.41 14.12 27.66
N SER A 24 -4.95 15.37 27.70
CA SER A 24 -3.99 15.90 26.72
C SER A 24 -2.73 15.03 26.78
N SER A 25 -2.55 14.14 25.82
CA SER A 25 -1.32 13.37 25.65
C SER A 25 -0.50 13.99 24.53
N SER A 26 0.46 14.82 24.92
CA SER A 26 1.55 15.28 24.07
C SER A 26 2.51 14.13 23.71
N SER A 27 2.68 13.90 22.40
CA SER A 27 3.95 13.57 21.69
C SER A 27 4.60 12.17 21.93
N PRO A 28 5.43 11.59 21.01
CA PRO A 28 6.49 12.24 20.22
C PRO A 28 6.69 11.68 18.77
N PRO A 29 7.89 11.72 18.12
CA PRO A 29 8.15 12.45 16.87
C PRO A 29 8.39 11.54 15.64
N SER A 30 8.48 12.19 14.47
CA SER A 30 9.03 11.73 13.19
C SER A 30 9.75 10.37 13.20
N SER A 31 9.04 9.30 12.86
CA SER A 31 9.71 8.11 12.32
C SER A 31 10.43 8.54 11.04
N PRO A 32 11.73 8.27 10.86
CA PRO A 32 12.30 8.30 9.52
C PRO A 32 11.47 7.35 8.65
N PRO A 33 11.20 7.67 7.36
CA PRO A 33 10.60 6.69 6.48
C PRO A 33 11.55 5.49 6.48
N SER A 34 11.09 4.37 7.05
CA SER A 34 11.68 3.06 6.86
C SER A 34 12.04 2.96 5.37
N PRO A 35 13.27 2.57 4.98
CA PRO A 35 13.51 2.31 3.57
C PRO A 35 12.40 1.35 3.13
N PRO A 36 11.70 1.63 2.00
CA PRO A 36 10.58 0.79 1.61
C PRO A 36 11.13 -0.62 1.56
N VAL A 37 10.64 -1.48 2.45
CA VAL A 37 10.97 -2.89 2.42
C VAL A 37 10.44 -3.35 1.07
N ILE A 38 11.32 -3.47 0.08
CA ILE A 38 10.99 -3.90 -1.28
C ILE A 38 10.66 -5.39 -1.18
N LEU A 39 9.52 -5.72 -0.58
CA LEU A 39 8.98 -7.09 -0.56
C LEU A 39 8.48 -7.48 -1.96
N SER A 40 8.22 -6.52 -2.83
CA SER A 40 7.79 -6.77 -4.21
C SER A 40 8.92 -6.49 -5.21
N PRO A 41 9.27 -7.44 -6.11
CA PRO A 41 10.20 -7.17 -7.19
C PRO A 41 9.65 -6.07 -8.11
N CYS A 42 10.55 -5.29 -8.72
CA CYS A 42 10.17 -4.30 -9.73
C CYS A 42 9.53 -4.98 -10.95
N ALA A 43 8.79 -4.21 -11.76
CA ALA A 43 8.07 -4.74 -12.92
C ALA A 43 8.99 -5.53 -13.86
N ALA A 44 10.20 -5.00 -14.10
CA ALA A 44 11.20 -5.67 -14.92
C ALA A 44 11.62 -7.02 -14.35
N CYS A 45 12.04 -7.06 -13.08
CA CYS A 45 12.49 -8.29 -12.43
C CYS A 45 11.36 -9.33 -12.32
N LYS A 46 10.11 -8.89 -12.14
CA LYS A 46 8.93 -9.75 -12.14
C LYS A 46 8.73 -10.44 -13.50
N ILE A 47 8.84 -9.70 -14.60
CA ILE A 47 8.65 -10.23 -15.96
C ILE A 47 9.85 -11.09 -16.40
N LEU A 48 11.06 -10.68 -16.04
CA LEU A 48 12.30 -11.42 -16.26
C LEU A 48 12.45 -12.66 -15.36
N ARG A 49 11.57 -12.84 -14.36
CA ARG A 49 11.65 -13.88 -13.33
C ARG A 49 13.03 -13.96 -12.66
N ARG A 50 13.69 -12.81 -12.44
CA ARG A 50 15.00 -12.71 -11.79
C ARG A 50 14.88 -12.08 -10.39
N ARG A 51 15.90 -12.27 -9.55
CA ARG A 51 15.97 -11.64 -8.23
C ARG A 51 16.03 -10.10 -8.39
N CYS A 52 15.10 -9.40 -7.76
CA CYS A 52 15.20 -7.95 -7.61
C CYS A 52 16.03 -7.65 -6.36
N VAL A 53 17.15 -6.95 -6.54
CA VAL A 53 18.03 -6.48 -5.44
C VAL A 53 17.72 -5.03 -5.10
N GLU A 54 18.11 -4.57 -3.91
CA GLU A 54 17.87 -3.18 -3.48
C GLU A 54 18.51 -2.14 -4.41
N LYS A 55 19.63 -2.48 -5.07
CA LYS A 55 20.32 -1.64 -6.07
C LYS A 55 19.95 -2.00 -7.51
N CYS A 56 18.71 -2.41 -7.77
CA CYS A 56 18.30 -2.76 -9.13
C CYS A 56 18.23 -1.51 -10.02
N VAL A 57 19.09 -1.43 -11.05
CA VAL A 57 19.10 -0.32 -12.03
C VAL A 57 17.76 -0.13 -12.75
N LEU A 58 16.93 -1.18 -12.82
CA LEU A 58 15.61 -1.12 -13.47
C LEU A 58 14.49 -0.65 -12.52
N ALA A 59 14.70 -0.71 -11.19
CA ALA A 59 13.67 -0.37 -10.21
C ALA A 59 13.14 1.09 -10.30
N PRO A 60 13.97 2.13 -10.47
CA PRO A 60 13.47 3.50 -10.57
C PRO A 60 12.70 3.79 -11.87
N TYR A 61 12.94 3.00 -12.93
CA TYR A 61 12.29 3.19 -14.24
C TYR A 61 11.05 2.29 -14.43
N PHE A 62 11.04 1.12 -13.80
CA PHE A 62 9.98 0.11 -13.95
C PHE A 62 9.40 -0.26 -12.58
N PRO A 63 8.59 0.62 -11.97
CA PRO A 63 7.97 0.34 -10.68
C PRO A 63 7.00 -0.84 -10.75
N PRO A 64 6.76 -1.56 -9.64
CA PRO A 64 5.86 -2.72 -9.61
C PRO A 64 4.40 -2.37 -9.94
N THR A 65 4.01 -1.10 -9.84
CA THR A 65 2.68 -0.58 -10.20
C THR A 65 2.42 -0.58 -11.70
N GLU A 66 3.47 -0.57 -12.54
CA GLU A 66 3.34 -0.39 -14.00
C GLU A 66 4.02 -1.53 -14.79
N PRO A 67 3.53 -2.79 -14.69
CA PRO A 67 4.12 -3.92 -15.41
C PRO A 67 4.03 -3.77 -16.93
N LEU A 68 3.00 -3.09 -17.43
CA LEU A 68 2.79 -2.85 -18.86
C LEU A 68 3.93 -2.07 -19.51
N LYS A 69 4.53 -1.09 -18.82
CA LYS A 69 5.65 -0.30 -19.36
C LYS A 69 6.85 -1.18 -19.70
N PHE A 70 7.18 -2.12 -18.80
CA PHE A 70 8.26 -3.05 -19.07
C PHE A 70 7.89 -4.04 -20.17
N THR A 71 6.67 -4.57 -20.19
CA THR A 71 6.23 -5.51 -21.26
C THR A 71 6.35 -4.89 -22.65
N ILE A 72 5.92 -3.64 -22.81
CA ILE A 72 5.99 -2.91 -24.09
C ILE A 72 7.45 -2.65 -24.47
N ALA A 73 8.24 -2.09 -23.56
CA ALA A 73 9.66 -1.80 -23.81
C ALA A 73 10.44 -3.08 -24.13
N HIS A 74 10.22 -4.15 -23.36
CA HIS A 74 10.87 -5.45 -23.54
C HIS A 74 10.54 -6.06 -24.90
N ARG A 75 9.31 -5.86 -25.40
CA ARG A 75 8.91 -6.36 -26.71
C ARG A 75 9.62 -5.67 -27.87
N VAL A 76 9.90 -4.37 -27.74
CA VAL A 76 10.50 -3.57 -28.81
C VAL A 76 12.03 -3.63 -28.77
N PHE A 77 12.62 -3.42 -27.59
CA PHE A 77 14.08 -3.30 -27.43
C PHE A 77 14.73 -4.60 -26.96
N GLY A 78 13.98 -5.48 -26.31
CA GLY A 78 14.54 -6.63 -25.59
C GLY A 78 15.13 -6.26 -24.24
N ALA A 79 15.13 -7.19 -23.29
CA ALA A 79 15.64 -6.96 -21.93
C ALA A 79 17.09 -6.47 -21.91
N SER A 80 17.96 -7.11 -22.70
CA SER A 80 19.39 -6.83 -22.70
C SER A 80 19.71 -5.43 -23.21
N ASN A 81 18.96 -4.94 -24.21
CA ASN A 81 19.18 -3.60 -24.75
C ASN A 81 18.70 -2.52 -23.77
N ILE A 82 17.57 -2.75 -23.09
CA ILE A 82 17.08 -1.85 -22.03
C ILE A 82 18.12 -1.75 -20.91
N ILE A 83 18.68 -2.88 -20.48
CA ILE A 83 19.71 -2.90 -19.43
C ILE A 83 20.96 -2.16 -19.88
N LYS A 84 21.43 -2.38 -21.11
CA LYS A 84 22.58 -1.67 -21.68
C LYS A 84 22.36 -0.16 -21.71
N LEU A 85 21.22 0.30 -22.23
CA LEU A 85 20.88 1.73 -22.31
C LEU A 85 20.77 2.40 -20.93
N LEU A 86 20.37 1.64 -19.90
CA LEU A 86 20.27 2.15 -18.53
C LEU A 86 21.59 2.04 -17.74
N GLN A 87 22.56 1.26 -18.21
CA GLN A 87 23.87 1.11 -17.58
C GLN A 87 24.96 1.93 -18.26
N ASP A 88 24.82 2.20 -19.55
CA ASP A 88 25.74 2.97 -20.40
C ASP A 88 24.91 4.11 -21.04
N PRO A 89 24.83 5.29 -20.39
CA PRO A 89 23.93 6.37 -20.79
C PRO A 89 24.39 7.18 -22.01
#